data_AF-A0A1H0LBQ0-F1
#
_entry.id   AF-A0A1H0LBQ0-F1
#
_cell.length_a   1.000
_cell.length_b   1.000
_cell.length_c   1.000
_cell.angle_alpha   90.00
_cell.angle_beta   90.00
_cell.angle_gamma   90.00
#
_symmetry.space_group_name_H-M   'P 1'
#
loop_
_entity.id
_entity.type
_entity.pdbx_description
1 polymer ?
#
loop_
_entity_poly.entity_id
_entity_poly.type
_entity_poly.pdbx_seq_one_letter_code
_entity_poly.pdbx_strand_id
1 'polypeptide(L)'
;MNGSPVTEGQFRAGAALMLWRPGLDYNMVRRRALAESVSSSSSIHVVLGTAVVVMGVSVIPTAIGWLCLLGGALAVGINVLRISVDYRYMDTDHQHASCFLEQVCGEFFYHTHDFVGLEPRVAHSVHRIIDSVHSMHTSSAAVWLSAQQLHDIHQVAWDAVETVAKTRRLRVIVADSPACAAGIDLTLARSQLAKVDDTVGEIEAYICEAVMLMQSWELKLIEIDLRDRLRIELESGPYHTLHAALRRAQSLPEAVFSHITAARDLTDAGRFDWETKHPSRTED
;
A
#
# COMPACT_ATOMS: atom_id res chain seq x y z
N MET A 1 -11.49 -1.29 2.58
CA MET A 1 -10.04 -1.40 2.81
C MET A 1 -9.33 -1.36 1.47
N ASN A 2 -8.14 -0.75 1.45
CA ASN A 2 -7.20 -0.87 0.33
C ASN A 2 -6.92 -2.37 0.11
N GLY A 3 -6.77 -2.84 -1.13
CA GLY A 3 -6.77 -4.26 -1.52
C GLY A 3 -5.69 -5.20 -0.92
N SER A 4 -5.06 -4.83 0.19
CA SER A 4 -4.13 -5.64 0.96
C SER A 4 -4.84 -6.30 2.15
N PRO A 5 -4.66 -7.62 2.37
CA PRO A 5 -5.13 -8.34 3.55
C PRO A 5 -4.27 -8.07 4.79
N VAL A 6 -3.19 -7.29 4.65
CA VAL A 6 -2.37 -6.82 5.75
C VAL A 6 -2.47 -5.31 5.87
N THR A 7 -2.80 -4.83 7.06
CA THR A 7 -2.83 -3.39 7.38
C THR A 7 -1.95 -3.08 8.58
N GLU A 8 -1.46 -1.84 8.66
CA GLU A 8 -0.77 -1.35 9.85
C GLU A 8 -1.79 -0.82 10.84
N GLY A 9 -1.75 -1.36 12.07
CA GLY A 9 -2.58 -0.93 13.19
C GLY A 9 -1.74 -0.31 14.30
N GLN A 10 -2.31 0.66 15.00
CA GLN A 10 -1.75 1.25 16.20
C GLN A 10 -2.33 0.59 17.45
N PHE A 11 -1.48 -0.09 18.20
CA PHE A 11 -1.82 -0.77 19.43
C PHE A 11 -1.26 -0.04 20.63
N ARG A 12 -1.72 -0.39 21.83
CA ARG A 12 -1.11 0.09 23.09
C ARG A 12 0.38 -0.25 23.20
N ALA A 13 0.79 -1.37 22.61
CA ALA A 13 2.18 -1.81 22.58
C ALA A 13 3.03 -1.12 21.50
N GLY A 14 2.40 -0.37 20.57
CA GLY A 14 3.07 0.27 19.43
C GLY A 14 2.38 -0.05 18.10
N ALA A 15 2.93 0.46 16.99
CA ALA A 15 2.46 0.11 15.66
C ALA A 15 2.83 -1.35 15.32
N ALA A 16 1.92 -2.07 14.65
CA ALA A 16 2.12 -3.45 14.24
C ALA A 16 1.35 -3.78 12.96
N LEU A 17 1.88 -4.71 12.16
CA LEU A 17 1.15 -5.27 11.03
C LEU A 17 0.11 -6.29 11.51
N MET A 18 -1.07 -6.22 10.90
CA MET A 18 -2.23 -7.06 11.16
C MET A 18 -2.56 -7.86 9.91
N LEU A 19 -2.47 -9.18 10.01
CA LEU A 19 -2.95 -10.10 8.98
C LEU A 19 -4.44 -10.37 9.24
N TRP A 20 -5.31 -9.90 8.36
CA TRP A 20 -6.75 -10.12 8.48
C TRP A 20 -7.15 -11.54 8.09
N ARG A 21 -8.24 -12.04 8.67
CA ARG A 21 -8.79 -13.35 8.33
C ARG A 21 -9.26 -13.42 6.87
N PRO A 22 -8.86 -14.43 6.09
CA PRO A 22 -9.42 -14.66 4.76
C PRO A 22 -10.93 -14.88 4.81
N GLY A 23 -11.65 -14.30 3.85
CA GLY A 23 -13.11 -14.46 3.75
C GLY A 23 -13.90 -13.78 4.86
N LEU A 24 -13.29 -12.85 5.60
CA LEU A 24 -13.96 -12.11 6.67
C LEU A 24 -15.16 -11.33 6.11
N ASP A 25 -16.35 -11.57 6.68
CA ASP A 25 -17.54 -10.76 6.34
C ASP A 25 -17.42 -9.38 6.98
N TYR A 26 -16.90 -8.43 6.23
CA TYR A 26 -16.76 -7.05 6.66
C TYR A 26 -18.08 -6.40 7.05
N ASN A 27 -19.22 -6.85 6.52
CA ASN A 27 -20.52 -6.31 6.95
C ASN A 27 -20.86 -6.77 8.37
N MET A 28 -20.52 -8.00 8.72
CA MET A 28 -20.65 -8.51 10.08
C MET A 28 -19.74 -7.73 11.04
N VAL A 29 -18.45 -7.57 10.68
CA VAL A 29 -17.49 -6.81 11.49
C VAL A 29 -17.97 -5.38 11.68
N ARG A 30 -18.42 -4.72 10.61
CA ARG A 30 -19.00 -3.38 10.64
C ARG A 30 -20.21 -3.28 11.56
N ARG A 31 -21.14 -4.23 11.48
CA ARG A 31 -22.33 -4.23 12.36
C ARG A 31 -21.95 -4.38 13.82
N ARG A 32 -21.00 -5.27 14.12
CA ARG A 32 -20.52 -5.50 15.50
C ARG A 32 -19.76 -4.29 16.03
N ALA A 33 -18.93 -3.66 15.21
CA ALA A 33 -18.24 -2.42 15.54
C ALA A 33 -19.20 -1.28 15.84
N LEU A 34 -20.19 -1.05 14.98
CA LEU A 34 -21.21 -0.03 15.21
C LEU A 34 -22.01 -0.30 16.48
N ALA A 35 -22.36 -1.57 16.74
CA ALA A 35 -23.05 -1.94 17.96
C ALA A 35 -22.18 -1.64 19.21
N GLU A 36 -20.89 -1.95 19.15
CA GLU A 36 -19.97 -1.70 20.26
C GLU A 36 -19.69 -0.20 20.47
N SER A 37 -19.55 0.58 19.39
CA SER A 37 -19.39 2.04 19.45
C SER A 37 -20.63 2.74 20.05
N VAL A 38 -21.82 2.19 19.84
CA VAL A 38 -23.07 2.68 20.43
C VAL A 38 -23.24 2.20 21.88
N SER A 39 -22.81 0.97 22.19
CA SER A 39 -22.87 0.36 23.53
C SER A 39 -21.91 1.01 24.53
N SER A 40 -20.73 1.42 24.04
CA SER A 40 -19.77 2.27 24.75
C SER A 40 -20.45 3.54 25.29
N SER A 41 -19.84 4.15 26.33
CA SER A 41 -20.28 5.33 27.11
C SER A 41 -21.03 6.46 26.35
N SER A 42 -20.87 6.52 25.03
CA SER A 42 -21.66 7.30 24.07
C SER A 42 -23.18 7.13 24.15
N SER A 43 -23.72 5.98 24.57
CA SER A 43 -25.18 5.77 24.71
C SER A 43 -25.84 6.78 25.66
N ILE A 44 -25.16 7.15 26.76
CA ILE A 44 -25.66 8.13 27.73
C ILE A 44 -25.81 9.50 27.08
N HIS A 45 -24.84 9.91 26.25
CA HIS A 45 -24.88 11.20 25.57
C HIS A 45 -25.94 11.25 24.47
N VAL A 46 -26.19 10.14 23.76
CA VAL A 46 -27.30 10.05 22.80
C VAL A 46 -28.64 10.16 23.52
N VAL A 47 -28.86 9.37 24.58
CA VAL A 47 -30.12 9.40 25.35
C VAL A 47 -30.37 10.79 25.95
N LEU A 48 -29.34 11.40 26.55
CA LEU A 48 -29.44 12.73 27.14
C LEU A 48 -29.70 13.81 26.07
N GLY A 49 -28.98 13.77 24.95
CA GLY A 49 -29.19 14.69 23.83
C GLY A 49 -30.60 14.57 23.24
N THR A 50 -31.10 13.35 23.07
CA THR A 50 -32.44 13.08 22.56
C THR A 50 -33.51 13.58 23.53
N ALA A 51 -33.34 13.36 24.84
CA ALA A 51 -34.25 13.88 25.87
C ALA A 51 -34.30 15.42 25.87
N VAL A 52 -33.17 16.10 25.68
CA VAL A 52 -33.09 17.56 25.58
C VAL A 52 -33.80 18.08 24.32
N VAL A 53 -33.67 17.38 23.19
CA VAL A 53 -34.44 17.71 21.96
C VAL A 53 -35.94 17.58 22.20
N VAL A 54 -36.40 16.46 22.78
CA VAL A 54 -37.82 16.20 23.06
C VAL A 54 -38.39 17.26 24.03
N MET A 55 -37.63 17.63 25.07
CA MET A 55 -38.02 18.73 25.95
C MET A 55 -38.10 20.06 25.19
N GLY A 56 -37.12 20.38 24.33
CA GLY A 56 -37.15 21.59 23.50
C GLY A 56 -38.38 21.70 22.59
N VAL A 57 -38.82 20.59 22.00
CA VAL A 57 -40.03 20.53 21.16
C VAL A 57 -41.31 20.91 21.93
N SER A 58 -41.37 20.59 23.22
CA SER A 58 -42.54 20.91 24.06
C SER A 58 -42.67 22.40 24.44
N VAL A 59 -41.63 23.21 24.20
CA VAL A 59 -41.56 24.63 24.62
C VAL A 59 -41.14 25.58 23.47
N ILE A 60 -41.34 25.17 22.21
CA ILE A 60 -40.86 25.81 20.97
C ILE A 60 -41.09 27.33 20.85
N PRO A 61 -42.20 27.96 21.29
CA PRO A 61 -42.32 29.41 21.12
C PRO A 61 -41.35 30.21 22.01
N THR A 62 -40.59 29.56 22.90
CA THR A 62 -39.62 30.23 23.79
C THR A 62 -38.20 30.18 23.23
N ALA A 63 -37.39 31.20 23.51
CA ALA A 63 -35.96 31.20 23.19
C ALA A 63 -35.21 29.99 23.80
N ILE A 64 -35.70 29.51 24.95
CA ILE A 64 -35.18 28.32 25.64
C ILE A 64 -35.43 27.06 24.79
N GLY A 65 -36.62 26.91 24.20
CA GLY A 65 -36.95 25.80 23.31
C GLY A 65 -35.99 25.68 22.12
N TRP A 66 -35.68 26.80 21.46
CA TRP A 66 -34.72 26.84 20.36
C TRP A 66 -33.29 26.51 20.80
N LEU A 67 -32.83 27.00 21.96
CA LEU A 67 -31.52 26.66 22.51
C LEU A 67 -31.41 25.16 22.86
N CYS A 68 -32.45 24.57 23.44
CA CYS A 68 -32.51 23.14 23.72
C CYS A 68 -32.48 22.30 22.43
N LEU A 69 -33.23 22.68 21.40
CA LEU A 69 -33.20 22.00 20.10
C LEU A 69 -31.81 22.06 19.46
N LEU A 70 -31.20 23.25 19.42
CA LEU A 70 -29.87 23.43 18.84
C LEU A 70 -28.81 22.65 19.62
N GLY A 71 -28.81 22.73 20.95
CA GLY A 71 -27.87 22.04 21.81
C GLY A 71 -28.02 20.52 21.75
N GLY A 72 -29.25 20.00 21.75
CA GLY A 72 -29.53 18.58 21.60
C GLY A 72 -29.15 18.05 20.22
N ALA A 73 -29.48 18.79 19.14
CA ALA A 73 -29.07 18.43 17.79
C ALA A 73 -27.55 18.44 17.61
N LEU A 74 -26.85 19.42 18.21
CA LEU A 74 -25.40 19.48 18.20
C LEU A 74 -24.78 18.30 18.96
N ALA A 75 -25.31 17.95 20.13
CA ALA A 75 -24.84 16.81 20.91
C ALA A 75 -25.01 15.48 20.15
N VAL A 76 -26.15 15.28 19.51
CA VAL A 76 -26.38 14.11 18.64
C VAL A 76 -25.44 14.12 17.44
N GLY A 77 -25.28 15.27 16.77
CA GLY A 77 -24.40 15.42 15.61
C GLY A 77 -22.92 15.14 15.94
N ILE A 78 -22.42 15.65 17.07
CA ILE A 78 -21.06 15.37 17.55
C ILE A 78 -20.89 13.87 17.85
N ASN A 79 -21.89 13.23 18.44
CA ASN A 79 -21.83 11.80 18.76
C ASN A 79 -21.85 10.94 17.49
N VAL A 80 -22.70 11.25 16.51
CA VAL A 80 -22.70 10.61 15.19
C VAL A 80 -21.36 10.79 14.49
N LEU A 81 -20.79 12.00 14.54
CA LEU A 81 -19.47 12.28 13.98
C LEU A 81 -18.40 11.46 14.67
N ARG A 82 -18.43 11.37 16.00
CA ARG A 82 -17.50 10.55 16.79
C ARG A 82 -17.61 9.07 16.43
N ILE A 83 -18.81 8.50 16.39
CA ILE A 83 -19.04 7.11 15.96
C ILE A 83 -18.52 6.90 14.53
N SER A 84 -18.75 7.86 13.63
CA SER A 84 -18.26 7.78 12.25
C SER A 84 -16.75 7.86 12.16
N VAL A 85 -16.10 8.63 13.04
CA VAL A 85 -14.64 8.75 13.14
C VAL A 85 -14.07 7.46 13.70
N ASP A 86 -14.53 7.02 14.87
CA ASP A 86 -14.11 5.78 15.52
C ASP A 86 -14.27 4.58 14.57
N TYR A 87 -15.37 4.54 13.79
CA TYR A 87 -15.58 3.52 12.76
C TYR A 87 -14.53 3.56 11.64
N ARG A 88 -14.15 4.76 11.16
CA ARG A 88 -13.15 4.91 10.09
C ARG A 88 -11.75 4.51 10.54
N TYR A 89 -11.46 4.67 11.82
CA TYR A 89 -10.18 4.31 12.43
C TYR A 89 -10.17 2.89 12.99
N MET A 90 -11.27 2.14 12.92
CA MET A 90 -11.33 0.76 13.44
C MET A 90 -10.32 -0.19 12.80
N ASP A 91 -9.90 0.08 11.56
CA ASP A 91 -8.93 -0.74 10.83
C ASP A 91 -7.47 -0.38 11.16
N THR A 92 -7.23 0.70 11.93
CA THR A 92 -5.89 1.28 12.13
C THR A 92 -5.61 1.77 13.56
N ASP A 93 -6.60 1.99 14.41
CA ASP A 93 -6.45 2.44 15.79
C ASP A 93 -7.13 1.45 16.74
N HIS A 94 -6.30 0.77 17.53
CA HIS A 94 -6.71 -0.18 18.55
C HIS A 94 -6.19 0.23 19.94
N GLN A 95 -5.83 1.50 20.15
CA GLN A 95 -5.28 1.97 21.44
C GLN A 95 -6.31 2.00 22.59
N HIS A 96 -7.59 1.83 22.27
CA HIS A 96 -8.69 1.91 23.22
C HIS A 96 -8.76 0.70 24.18
N ALA A 97 -9.21 0.95 25.42
CA ALA A 97 -9.13 -0.01 26.53
C ALA A 97 -9.90 -1.33 26.35
N SER A 98 -10.86 -1.34 25.43
CA SER A 98 -11.73 -2.48 25.15
C SER A 98 -11.93 -2.61 23.64
N CYS A 99 -10.86 -2.90 22.90
CA CYS A 99 -10.99 -3.21 21.48
C CYS A 99 -11.62 -4.58 21.32
N PHE A 100 -12.87 -4.64 20.85
CA PHE A 100 -13.58 -5.91 20.66
C PHE A 100 -12.87 -6.82 19.64
N LEU A 101 -12.17 -6.23 18.68
CA LEU A 101 -11.40 -6.98 17.68
C LEU A 101 -10.18 -7.69 18.31
N GLU A 102 -9.65 -7.18 19.41
CA GLU A 102 -8.52 -7.78 20.15
C GLU A 102 -8.95 -8.76 21.25
N GLN A 103 -10.24 -8.81 21.60
CA GLN A 103 -10.72 -9.65 22.70
C GLN A 103 -10.42 -11.13 22.47
N VAL A 104 -10.48 -11.58 21.21
CA VAL A 104 -10.23 -12.96 20.82
C VAL A 104 -9.19 -12.99 19.71
N CYS A 105 -7.95 -13.33 20.09
CA CYS A 105 -6.84 -13.52 19.16
C CYS A 105 -7.23 -14.50 18.04
N GLY A 106 -7.07 -14.09 16.79
CA GLY A 106 -7.39 -14.91 15.61
C GLY A 106 -8.86 -14.95 15.20
N GLU A 107 -9.78 -14.28 15.90
CA GLU A 107 -11.19 -14.19 15.44
C GLU A 107 -11.28 -13.34 14.16
N PHE A 108 -10.59 -12.20 14.15
CA PHE A 108 -10.62 -11.21 13.07
C PHE A 108 -9.28 -11.04 12.37
N PHE A 109 -8.19 -11.01 13.14
CA PHE A 109 -6.84 -10.85 12.64
C PHE A 109 -5.80 -11.45 13.60
N TYR A 110 -4.58 -11.57 13.12
CA TYR A 110 -3.38 -11.81 13.91
C TYR A 110 -2.43 -10.63 13.76
N HIS A 111 -1.82 -10.18 14.85
CA HIS A 111 -0.79 -9.15 14.82
C HIS A 111 0.58 -9.72 15.25
N THR A 112 1.67 -9.11 14.81
CA THR A 112 3.04 -9.59 15.11
C THR A 112 3.30 -9.79 16.62
N HIS A 113 2.73 -8.93 17.48
CA HIS A 113 2.88 -9.05 18.93
C HIS A 113 2.15 -10.26 19.57
N ASP A 114 1.22 -10.93 18.88
CA ASP A 114 0.47 -12.07 19.45
C ASP A 114 1.40 -13.25 19.77
N PHE A 115 2.52 -13.30 19.07
CA PHE A 115 3.51 -14.37 19.07
C PHE A 115 4.70 -14.05 19.98
N VAL A 116 4.65 -12.95 20.75
CA VAL A 116 5.64 -12.67 21.80
C VAL A 116 5.59 -13.77 22.86
N GLY A 117 6.76 -14.30 23.20
CA GLY A 117 6.92 -15.41 24.14
C GLY A 117 6.94 -16.80 23.50
N LEU A 118 6.78 -16.91 22.18
CA LEU A 118 7.15 -18.13 21.46
C LEU A 118 8.66 -18.27 21.30
N GLU A 119 9.11 -19.44 20.86
CA GLU A 119 10.50 -19.64 20.48
C GLU A 119 10.92 -18.61 19.42
N PRO A 120 12.10 -17.95 19.55
CA PRO A 120 12.49 -16.85 18.68
C PRO A 120 12.44 -17.17 17.18
N ARG A 121 12.79 -18.40 16.79
CA ARG A 121 12.74 -18.85 15.40
C ARG A 121 11.30 -18.85 14.86
N VAL A 122 10.36 -19.38 15.62
CA VAL A 122 8.94 -19.49 15.22
C VAL A 122 8.29 -18.10 15.16
N ALA A 123 8.58 -17.25 16.16
CA ALA A 123 8.10 -15.87 16.17
C ALA A 123 8.63 -15.09 14.96
N HIS A 124 9.92 -15.27 14.63
CA HIS A 124 10.54 -14.65 13.44
C HIS A 124 9.88 -15.13 12.14
N SER A 125 9.64 -16.43 11.99
CA SER A 125 8.97 -16.97 10.80
C SER A 125 7.56 -16.40 10.63
N VAL A 126 6.78 -16.27 11.72
CA VAL A 126 5.46 -15.64 11.65
C VAL A 126 5.55 -14.17 11.23
N HIS A 127 6.48 -13.40 11.80
CA HIS A 127 6.70 -12.00 11.39
C HIS A 127 7.04 -11.90 9.90
N ARG A 128 7.98 -12.73 9.44
CA ARG A 128 8.40 -12.81 8.03
C ARG A 128 7.25 -13.15 7.10
N ILE A 129 6.36 -14.07 7.49
CA ILE A 129 5.16 -14.40 6.71
C ILE A 129 4.24 -13.17 6.58
N ILE A 130 3.93 -12.50 7.69
CA ILE A 130 3.06 -11.31 7.68
C ILE A 130 3.67 -10.18 6.83
N ASP A 131 4.96 -9.89 7.03
CA ASP A 131 5.70 -8.87 6.26
C ASP A 131 5.73 -9.18 4.77
N SER A 132 5.88 -10.46 4.42
CA SER A 132 5.93 -10.92 3.02
C SER A 132 4.58 -10.75 2.34
N VAL A 133 3.47 -11.12 3.00
CA VAL A 133 2.12 -10.89 2.46
C VAL A 133 1.87 -9.39 2.27
N HIS A 134 2.26 -8.56 3.24
CA HIS A 134 2.16 -7.11 3.11
C HIS A 134 2.95 -6.60 1.90
N SER A 135 4.20 -7.04 1.74
CA SER A 135 5.07 -6.66 0.63
C SER A 135 4.49 -7.07 -0.72
N MET A 136 3.93 -8.28 -0.85
CA MET A 136 3.32 -8.74 -2.11
C MET A 136 2.09 -7.93 -2.50
N HIS A 137 1.22 -7.60 -1.55
CA HIS A 137 -0.01 -6.85 -1.86
C HIS A 137 0.20 -5.35 -2.05
N THR A 138 1.28 -4.78 -1.51
CA THR A 138 1.64 -3.36 -1.70
C THR A 138 2.55 -3.13 -2.89
N SER A 139 3.14 -4.19 -3.43
CA SER A 139 3.99 -4.18 -4.61
C SER A 139 3.23 -3.71 -5.87
N SER A 140 3.90 -2.90 -6.69
CA SER A 140 3.44 -2.53 -8.02
C SER A 140 3.29 -3.74 -8.97
N ALA A 141 4.03 -4.83 -8.72
CA ALA A 141 3.89 -6.08 -9.45
C ALA A 141 2.60 -6.85 -9.10
N ALA A 142 1.91 -6.52 -8.01
CA ALA A 142 0.69 -7.23 -7.58
C ALA A 142 -0.40 -7.26 -8.66
N VAL A 143 -0.50 -6.20 -9.48
CA VAL A 143 -1.48 -6.10 -10.58
C VAL A 143 -1.25 -7.14 -11.69
N TRP A 144 -0.06 -7.76 -11.73
CA TRP A 144 0.30 -8.81 -12.69
C TRP A 144 -0.01 -10.21 -12.18
N LEU A 145 -0.36 -10.34 -10.89
CA LEU A 145 -0.86 -11.58 -10.32
C LEU A 145 -2.39 -11.63 -10.43
N SER A 146 -2.93 -12.83 -10.60
CA SER A 146 -4.37 -13.00 -10.49
C SER A 146 -4.83 -12.77 -9.05
N ALA A 147 -6.04 -12.24 -8.88
CA ALA A 147 -6.64 -12.09 -7.56
C ALA A 147 -6.71 -13.43 -6.79
N GLN A 148 -6.88 -14.55 -7.51
CA GLN A 148 -6.86 -15.89 -6.93
C GLN A 148 -5.49 -16.24 -6.34
N GLN A 149 -4.39 -15.99 -7.06
CA GLN A 149 -3.04 -16.28 -6.54
C GLN A 149 -2.73 -15.48 -5.26
N LEU A 150 -3.10 -14.19 -5.25
CA LEU A 150 -2.95 -13.36 -4.05
C LEU A 150 -3.82 -13.87 -2.90
N HIS A 151 -5.05 -14.32 -3.18
CA HIS A 151 -5.91 -14.93 -2.19
C HIS A 151 -5.35 -16.25 -1.64
N ASP A 152 -4.82 -17.12 -2.50
CA ASP A 152 -4.22 -18.40 -2.08
C ASP A 152 -3.00 -18.18 -1.19
N ILE A 153 -2.15 -17.21 -1.53
CA ILE A 153 -1.00 -16.79 -0.69
C ILE A 153 -1.47 -16.29 0.67
N HIS A 154 -2.49 -15.43 0.69
CA HIS A 154 -3.08 -14.93 1.93
C HIS A 154 -3.66 -16.07 2.78
N GLN A 155 -4.37 -17.02 2.16
CA GLN A 155 -4.93 -18.19 2.83
C GLN A 155 -3.85 -19.06 3.45
N VAL A 156 -2.80 -19.39 2.70
CA VAL A 156 -1.66 -20.19 3.20
C VAL A 156 -0.95 -19.50 4.35
N ALA A 157 -0.71 -18.19 4.24
CA ALA A 157 -0.12 -17.40 5.32
C ALA A 157 -1.00 -17.42 6.58
N TRP A 158 -2.31 -17.23 6.42
CA TRP A 158 -3.26 -17.29 7.52
C TRP A 158 -3.25 -18.67 8.20
N ASP A 159 -3.35 -19.75 7.44
CA ASP A 159 -3.42 -21.11 7.97
C ASP A 159 -2.14 -21.48 8.73
N ALA A 160 -0.97 -21.02 8.25
CA ALA A 160 0.31 -21.21 8.94
C ALA A 160 0.33 -20.47 10.30
N VAL A 161 -0.06 -19.19 10.30
CA VAL A 161 -0.10 -18.35 11.52
C VAL A 161 -1.13 -18.87 12.52
N GLU A 162 -2.32 -19.25 12.04
CA GLU A 162 -3.39 -19.83 12.85
C GLU A 162 -2.95 -21.16 13.48
N THR A 163 -2.22 -22.00 12.73
CA THR A 163 -1.68 -23.26 13.24
C THR A 163 -0.70 -23.01 14.38
N VAL A 164 0.23 -22.07 14.22
CA VAL A 164 1.13 -21.65 15.31
C VAL A 164 0.35 -21.17 16.51
N ALA A 165 -0.64 -20.29 16.32
CA ALA A 165 -1.46 -19.75 17.40
C ALA A 165 -2.20 -20.86 18.18
N LYS A 166 -2.78 -21.84 17.48
CA LYS A 166 -3.48 -23.00 18.09
C LYS A 166 -2.55 -23.88 18.92
N THR A 167 -1.26 -23.95 18.59
CA THR A 167 -0.29 -24.73 19.38
C THR A 167 0.17 -24.07 20.67
N ARG A 168 -0.18 -22.79 20.92
CA ARG A 168 0.34 -22.01 22.06
C ARG A 168 0.14 -22.68 23.42
N ARG A 169 -1.06 -23.21 23.69
CA ARG A 169 -1.34 -23.91 24.96
C ARG A 169 -0.46 -25.15 25.14
N LEU A 170 -0.28 -25.93 24.07
CA LEU A 170 0.57 -27.12 24.11
C LEU A 170 2.03 -26.73 24.35
N ARG A 171 2.51 -25.65 23.74
CA ARG A 171 3.87 -25.13 23.96
C ARG A 171 4.11 -24.74 25.41
N VAL A 172 3.16 -24.07 26.06
CA VAL A 172 3.24 -23.73 27.50
C VAL A 172 3.36 -25.00 28.35
N ILE A 173 2.48 -25.99 28.13
CA ILE A 173 2.51 -27.27 28.85
C ILE A 173 3.86 -27.97 28.66
N VAL A 174 4.38 -28.00 27.43
CA VAL A 174 5.65 -28.64 27.09
C VAL A 174 6.85 -27.92 27.71
N ALA A 175 6.81 -26.58 27.78
CA ALA A 175 7.86 -25.75 28.37
C ALA A 175 7.91 -25.85 29.90
N ASP A 176 6.73 -25.92 30.54
CA ASP A 176 6.61 -26.03 32.00
C ASP A 176 6.88 -27.45 32.52
N SER A 177 6.90 -28.45 31.63
CA SER A 177 7.11 -29.84 32.00
C SER A 177 8.58 -30.11 32.35
N PRO A 178 8.88 -30.68 33.55
CA PRO A 178 10.24 -30.91 33.98
C PRO A 178 10.93 -31.95 33.07
N ALA A 179 12.24 -31.79 32.86
CA ALA A 179 13.01 -32.65 31.96
C ALA A 179 12.95 -34.15 32.33
N CYS A 180 12.71 -34.47 33.60
CA CYS A 180 12.56 -35.84 34.10
C CYS A 180 11.16 -36.44 33.86
N ALA A 181 10.14 -35.64 33.53
CA ALA A 181 8.79 -36.12 33.22
C ALA A 181 8.68 -36.59 31.75
N ALA A 182 9.63 -37.41 31.30
CA ALA A 182 9.69 -37.93 29.94
C ALA A 182 8.67 -39.06 29.69
N GLY A 183 7.38 -38.75 29.87
CA GLY A 183 6.29 -39.62 29.41
C GLY A 183 6.20 -39.65 27.88
N ILE A 184 5.70 -40.76 27.33
CA ILE A 184 5.51 -40.97 25.88
C ILE A 184 4.68 -39.82 25.25
N ASP A 185 3.70 -39.29 25.98
CA ASP A 185 2.86 -38.20 25.48
C ASP A 185 3.62 -36.87 25.35
N LEU A 186 4.57 -36.59 26.24
CA LEU A 186 5.36 -35.36 26.22
C LEU A 186 6.41 -35.40 25.10
N THR A 187 7.02 -36.56 24.85
CA THR A 187 7.95 -36.73 23.72
C THR A 187 7.21 -36.65 22.39
N LEU A 188 6.01 -37.22 22.29
CA LEU A 188 5.14 -37.07 21.13
C LEU A 188 4.77 -35.59 20.91
N ALA A 189 4.32 -34.88 21.95
CA ALA A 189 3.97 -33.47 21.86
C ALA A 189 5.12 -32.59 21.34
N ARG A 190 6.34 -32.79 21.89
CA ARG A 190 7.56 -32.12 21.40
C ARG A 190 7.82 -32.40 19.92
N SER A 191 7.71 -33.66 19.51
CA SER A 191 7.93 -34.04 18.11
C SER A 191 6.90 -33.40 17.17
N GLN A 192 5.64 -33.27 17.59
CA GLN A 192 4.59 -32.64 16.79
C GLN A 192 4.80 -31.12 16.70
N LEU A 193 5.20 -30.47 17.79
CA LEU A 193 5.54 -29.04 17.78
C LEU A 193 6.72 -28.76 16.84
N ALA A 194 7.78 -29.59 16.89
CA ALA A 194 8.91 -29.47 15.97
C ALA A 194 8.49 -29.59 14.49
N LYS A 195 7.61 -30.56 14.16
CA LYS A 195 7.06 -30.68 12.81
C LYS A 195 6.26 -29.47 12.37
N VAL A 196 5.47 -28.88 13.26
CA VAL A 196 4.75 -27.63 12.98
C VAL A 196 5.75 -26.51 12.69
N ASP A 197 6.80 -26.38 13.50
CA ASP A 197 7.82 -25.34 13.35
C ASP A 197 8.61 -25.48 12.03
N ASP A 198 8.98 -26.71 11.67
CA ASP A 198 9.64 -26.99 10.40
C ASP A 198 8.72 -26.70 9.21
N THR A 199 7.45 -27.11 9.28
CA THR A 199 6.45 -26.86 8.21
C THR A 199 6.20 -25.36 8.03
N VAL A 200 6.11 -24.60 9.13
CA VAL A 200 5.94 -23.14 9.07
C VAL A 200 7.17 -22.47 8.47
N GLY A 201 8.38 -22.96 8.80
CA GLY A 201 9.61 -22.50 8.18
C GLY A 201 9.68 -22.78 6.67
N GLU A 202 9.18 -23.93 6.22
CA GLU A 202 9.06 -24.23 4.78
C GLU A 202 8.05 -23.30 4.08
N ILE A 203 6.89 -23.06 4.68
CA ILE A 203 5.89 -22.12 4.15
C ILE A 203 6.46 -20.70 4.06
N GLU A 204 7.17 -20.25 5.10
CA GLU A 204 7.88 -18.97 5.08
C GLU A 204 8.83 -18.90 3.88
N ALA A 205 9.63 -19.93 3.64
CA ALA A 205 10.60 -19.97 2.55
C ALA A 205 9.92 -19.82 1.17
N TYR A 206 8.83 -20.56 0.92
CA TYR A 206 8.09 -20.46 -0.35
C TYR A 206 7.44 -19.09 -0.55
N ILE A 207 6.86 -18.52 0.51
CA ILE A 207 6.29 -17.16 0.47
C ILE A 207 7.39 -16.12 0.19
N CYS A 208 8.56 -16.27 0.82
CA CYS A 208 9.70 -15.40 0.56
C CYS A 208 10.24 -15.52 -0.87
N GLU A 209 10.26 -16.73 -1.43
CA GLU A 209 10.62 -16.95 -2.83
C GLU A 209 9.66 -16.23 -3.78
N ALA A 210 8.34 -16.30 -3.51
CA ALA A 210 7.35 -15.55 -4.26
C ALA A 210 7.58 -14.03 -4.20
N VAL A 211 7.92 -13.49 -3.02
CA VAL A 211 8.30 -12.07 -2.86
C VAL A 211 9.51 -11.72 -3.73
N MET A 212 10.57 -12.55 -3.72
CA MET A 212 11.78 -12.30 -4.53
C MET A 212 11.48 -12.29 -6.04
N LEU A 213 10.60 -13.19 -6.49
CA LEU A 213 10.14 -13.22 -7.88
C LEU A 213 9.35 -11.95 -8.23
N MET A 214 8.46 -11.50 -7.34
CA MET A 214 7.73 -10.24 -7.53
C MET A 214 8.65 -9.03 -7.59
N GLN A 215 9.61 -8.91 -6.67
CA GLN A 215 10.60 -7.83 -6.67
C GLN A 215 11.46 -7.82 -7.95
N SER A 216 11.85 -9.00 -8.42
CA SER A 216 12.58 -9.15 -9.69
C SER A 216 11.74 -8.68 -10.88
N TRP A 217 10.44 -8.97 -10.85
CA TRP A 217 9.50 -8.48 -11.85
C TRP A 217 9.30 -6.96 -11.80
N GLU A 218 9.18 -6.36 -10.61
CA GLU A 218 9.12 -4.90 -10.46
C GLU A 218 10.34 -4.20 -11.05
N LEU A 219 11.54 -4.71 -10.75
CA LEU A 219 12.78 -4.18 -11.33
C LEU A 219 12.74 -4.27 -12.86
N LYS A 220 12.18 -5.36 -13.40
CA LYS A 220 12.04 -5.51 -14.85
C LYS A 220 11.04 -4.52 -15.46
N LEU A 221 9.92 -4.26 -14.78
CA LEU A 221 8.94 -3.27 -15.20
C LEU A 221 9.53 -1.86 -15.23
N ILE A 222 10.33 -1.51 -14.21
CA ILE A 222 11.05 -0.23 -14.17
C ILE A 222 12.04 -0.12 -15.34
N GLU A 223 12.77 -1.19 -15.65
CA GLU A 223 13.71 -1.21 -16.79
C GLU A 223 13.00 -1.02 -18.13
N ILE A 224 11.85 -1.68 -18.33
CA ILE A 224 11.04 -1.57 -19.55
C ILE A 224 10.53 -0.15 -19.71
N ASP A 225 9.93 0.42 -18.66
CA ASP A 225 9.41 1.79 -18.67
C ASP A 225 10.52 2.82 -18.93
N LEU A 226 11.69 2.68 -18.29
CA LEU A 226 12.84 3.54 -18.56
C LEU A 226 13.30 3.45 -20.02
N ARG A 227 13.35 2.24 -20.59
CA ARG A 227 13.73 2.00 -21.98
C ARG A 227 12.74 2.65 -22.95
N ASP A 228 11.44 2.57 -22.65
CA ASP A 228 10.40 3.16 -23.49
C ASP A 228 10.43 4.69 -23.43
N ARG A 229 10.61 5.28 -22.23
CA ARG A 229 10.84 6.73 -22.10
C ARG A 229 12.08 7.19 -22.86
N LEU A 230 13.19 6.46 -22.74
CA LEU A 230 14.42 6.76 -23.48
C LEU A 230 14.20 6.68 -25.00
N ARG A 231 13.46 5.67 -25.48
CA ARG A 231 13.12 5.56 -26.91
C ARG A 231 12.33 6.77 -27.38
N ILE A 232 11.28 7.16 -26.64
CA ILE A 232 10.44 8.32 -26.97
C ILE A 232 11.31 9.59 -27.05
N GLU A 233 12.14 9.85 -26.04
CA GLU A 233 13.01 11.04 -26.00
C GLU A 233 14.04 11.06 -27.14
N LEU A 234 14.60 9.90 -27.50
CA LEU A 234 15.51 9.78 -28.64
C LEU A 234 14.79 10.04 -29.98
N GLU A 235 13.56 9.55 -30.14
CA GLU A 235 12.74 9.77 -31.34
C GLU A 235 12.25 11.22 -31.45
N SER A 236 11.92 11.87 -30.33
CA SER A 236 11.54 13.29 -30.29
C SER A 236 12.74 14.26 -30.26
N GLY A 237 13.96 13.73 -30.24
CA GLY A 237 15.17 14.51 -30.02
C GLY A 237 15.45 15.56 -31.10
N PRO A 238 16.11 16.67 -30.75
CA PRO A 238 16.41 17.77 -31.68
C PRO A 238 17.44 17.39 -32.75
N TYR A 239 17.98 16.17 -32.73
CA TYR A 239 18.96 15.72 -33.71
C TYR A 239 18.38 15.69 -35.13
N HIS A 240 17.12 15.29 -35.29
CA HIS A 240 16.43 15.30 -36.58
C HIS A 240 16.20 16.73 -37.10
N THR A 241 15.84 17.66 -36.22
CA THR A 241 15.62 19.07 -36.58
C THR A 241 16.94 19.79 -36.88
N LEU A 242 18.00 19.49 -36.13
CA LEU A 242 19.34 20.02 -36.34
C LEU A 242 19.94 19.51 -37.67
N HIS A 243 19.77 18.23 -38.00
CA HIS A 243 20.24 17.68 -39.27
C HIS A 243 19.48 18.27 -40.47
N ALA A 244 18.16 18.49 -40.34
CA ALA A 244 17.37 19.20 -41.35
C ALA A 244 17.76 20.69 -41.48
N ALA A 245 18.09 21.35 -40.37
CA ALA A 245 18.60 22.72 -40.37
C ALA A 245 19.99 22.81 -41.02
N LEU A 246 20.87 21.86 -40.74
CA LEU A 246 22.20 21.77 -41.35
C LEU A 246 22.10 21.59 -42.87
N ARG A 247 21.24 20.68 -43.35
CA ARG A 247 21.02 20.50 -44.80
C ARG A 247 20.48 21.77 -45.47
N ARG A 248 19.55 22.48 -44.83
CA ARG A 248 19.07 23.78 -45.31
C ARG A 248 20.18 24.83 -45.33
N ALA A 249 20.99 24.90 -44.27
CA ALA A 249 22.13 25.82 -44.20
C ALA A 249 23.18 25.51 -45.29
N GLN A 250 23.41 24.23 -45.62
CA GLN A 250 24.31 23.82 -46.71
C GLN A 250 23.82 24.25 -48.09
N SER A 251 22.50 24.28 -48.33
CA SER A 251 21.92 24.75 -49.60
C SER A 251 21.83 26.28 -49.72
N LEU A 252 22.00 27.00 -48.60
CA LEU A 252 21.79 28.44 -48.54
C LEU A 252 22.80 29.25 -49.39
N PRO A 253 24.11 28.94 -49.39
CA PRO A 253 25.08 29.67 -50.21
C PRO A 253 24.76 29.62 -51.70
N GLU A 254 24.35 28.47 -52.23
CA GLU A 254 24.02 28.32 -53.65
C GLU A 254 22.74 29.08 -54.02
N ALA A 255 21.70 29.00 -53.18
CA ALA A 255 20.46 29.74 -53.39
C ALA A 255 20.69 31.26 -53.33
N VAL A 256 21.48 31.74 -52.34
CA VAL A 256 21.83 33.15 -52.19
C VAL A 256 22.72 33.62 -53.36
N PHE A 257 23.71 32.82 -53.76
CA PHE A 257 24.54 33.08 -54.93
C PHE A 257 23.67 33.29 -56.16
N SER A 258 22.82 32.31 -56.48
CA SER A 258 21.95 32.36 -57.65
C SER A 258 21.04 33.59 -57.65
N HIS A 259 20.46 33.92 -56.50
CA HIS A 259 19.58 35.08 -56.38
C HIS A 259 20.33 36.41 -56.56
N ILE A 260 21.51 36.55 -55.94
CA ILE A 260 22.35 37.75 -56.05
C ILE A 260 22.85 37.93 -57.50
N THR A 261 23.30 36.86 -58.15
CA THR A 261 23.73 36.91 -59.56
C THR A 261 22.56 37.27 -60.48
N ALA A 262 21.37 36.67 -60.29
CA ALA A 262 20.19 37.00 -61.07
C ALA A 262 19.74 38.46 -60.88
N ALA A 263 19.74 38.97 -59.64
CA ALA A 263 19.39 40.37 -59.34
C ALA A 263 20.36 41.33 -60.03
N ARG A 264 21.67 41.05 -59.95
CA ARG A 264 22.71 41.82 -60.63
C ARG A 264 22.52 41.85 -62.15
N ASP A 265 22.20 40.72 -62.75
CA ASP A 265 21.97 40.61 -64.21
C ASP A 265 20.74 41.43 -64.65
N LEU A 266 19.69 41.46 -63.83
CA LEU A 266 18.48 42.27 -64.10
C LEU A 266 18.73 43.77 -63.96
N THR A 267 19.64 44.20 -63.09
CA THR A 267 19.93 45.63 -62.86
C THR A 267 21.15 46.14 -63.66
N ASP A 268 21.76 45.30 -64.49
CA ASP A 268 23.00 45.59 -65.24
C ASP A 268 24.11 46.17 -64.35
N ALA A 269 24.23 45.67 -63.11
CA ALA A 269 25.12 46.25 -62.10
C ALA A 269 26.62 45.91 -62.31
N GLY A 270 26.95 45.21 -63.40
CA GLY A 270 28.30 44.69 -63.65
C GLY A 270 28.67 43.50 -62.77
N ARG A 271 29.72 42.75 -63.13
CA ARG A 271 30.15 41.54 -62.39
C ARG A 271 30.72 41.90 -61.01
N PHE A 272 30.53 41.01 -60.04
CA PHE A 272 31.16 41.15 -58.74
C PHE A 272 32.63 40.69 -58.77
N ASP A 273 33.45 41.25 -57.86
CA ASP A 273 34.90 40.99 -57.77
C ASP A 273 35.30 39.52 -57.57
N TRP A 274 34.43 38.72 -56.96
CA TRP A 274 34.64 37.30 -56.70
C TRP A 274 34.30 36.40 -57.91
N GLU A 275 33.61 36.94 -58.92
CA GLU A 275 33.35 36.25 -60.19
C GLU A 275 34.45 36.50 -61.23
N THR A 276 35.20 37.59 -61.07
CA THR A 276 36.46 37.78 -61.78
C THR A 276 37.49 36.85 -61.15
N LYS A 277 37.68 35.66 -61.73
CA LYS A 277 38.84 34.83 -61.43
C LYS A 277 40.09 35.73 -61.46
N HIS A 278 40.84 35.78 -60.36
CA HIS A 278 42.17 36.36 -60.36
C HIS A 278 42.94 35.74 -61.54
N PRO A 279 43.46 36.53 -62.50
CA PRO A 279 44.28 35.98 -63.56
C PRO A 279 45.44 35.24 -62.91
N SER A 280 45.56 33.96 -63.26
CA SER A 280 46.68 33.09 -62.96
C SER A 280 47.98 33.88 -63.13
N ARG A 281 48.75 33.98 -62.05
CA ARG A 281 50.13 34.44 -62.04
C ARG A 281 50.90 33.59 -63.06
N THR A 282 51.07 34.11 -64.27
CA THR A 282 52.08 33.64 -65.21
C THR A 282 53.42 33.85 -64.52
N GLU A 283 54.13 32.75 -64.34
CA GLU A 283 55.55 32.75 -64.00
C GLU A 283 56.30 33.51 -65.09
N ASP A 284 57.01 34.56 -64.67
CA ASP A 284 58.33 34.99 -65.16
C ASP A 284 59.04 35.71 -64.00
#